data_AF-A0AAX1M8M7-F1
#
_entry.id   AF-A0AAX1M8M7-F1
#
_cell.length_a   1.000
_cell.length_b   1.000
_cell.length_c   1.000
_cell.angle_alpha   90.00
_cell.angle_beta   90.00
_cell.angle_gamma   90.00
#
_symmetry.space_group_name_H-M   'P 1'
#
loop_
_entity.id
_entity.type
_entity.pdbx_description
1 polymer ?
#
loop_
_entity_poly.entity_id
_entity_poly.type
_entity_poly.pdbx_seq_one_letter_code
_entity_poly.pdbx_strand_id
1 'polypeptide(L)'
;MLKSKLDPIKIWTDYTSGKQTYQQLAEKYHCSVRTIQRYIDKAPKTALKPPSNRYLNIIMDTTFFCRYFGVLVLMDSNSNNVISHYFVRTEKDIYYKLALNRLREKGYIIQSITCDGRRGLMKDLEADVD
;
A
#
# COMPACT_ATOMS: atom_id res chain seq x y z
N MET A 1 21.50 7.75 34.25
CA MET A 1 21.32 6.82 33.11
C MET A 1 20.86 7.64 31.91
N LEU A 2 21.74 7.89 30.93
CA LEU A 2 21.42 8.68 29.74
C LEU A 2 20.35 7.94 28.94
N LYS A 3 19.11 8.44 28.91
CA LYS A 3 18.10 7.94 27.98
C LYS A 3 18.63 8.21 26.58
N SER A 4 19.04 7.16 25.88
CA SER A 4 19.34 7.27 24.45
C SER A 4 18.12 7.87 23.76
N LYS A 5 18.35 8.87 22.91
CA LYS A 5 17.27 9.53 22.18
C LYS A 5 16.56 8.48 21.32
N LEU A 6 15.27 8.27 21.56
CA LEU A 6 14.46 7.37 20.75
C LEU A 6 14.45 7.86 19.30
N ASP A 7 14.65 6.91 18.37
CA ASP A 7 14.66 7.17 16.93
C ASP A 7 13.37 6.60 16.31
N PRO A 8 12.48 7.45 15.75
CA PRO A 8 11.27 7.01 15.05
C PRO A 8 11.55 5.99 13.93
N ILE A 9 12.66 6.14 13.19
CA ILE A 9 12.97 5.27 12.05
C ILE A 9 13.29 3.87 12.55
N LYS A 10 14.09 3.75 13.61
CA LYS A 10 14.44 2.47 14.21
C LYS A 10 13.22 1.76 14.80
N ILE A 11 12.36 2.49 15.52
CA ILE A 11 11.11 1.95 16.09
C ILE A 11 10.18 1.47 14.97
N TRP A 12 10.08 2.21 13.87
CA TRP A 12 9.31 1.82 12.69
C TRP A 12 9.82 0.53 12.05
N THR A 13 11.14 0.41 11.87
CA THR A 13 11.76 -0.80 11.31
C THR A 13 11.56 -2.02 12.20
N ASP A 14 11.70 -1.86 13.51
CA ASP A 14 11.43 -2.93 14.48
C ASP A 14 9.96 -3.36 14.47
N TYR A 15 9.03 -2.40 14.33
CA TYR A 15 7.59 -2.69 14.24
C TYR A 15 7.23 -3.44 12.94
N THR A 16 7.72 -2.96 11.80
CA THR A 16 7.33 -3.47 10.47
C THR A 16 8.13 -4.71 10.08
N SER A 17 9.45 -4.60 9.93
CA SER A 17 10.33 -5.70 9.54
C SER A 17 10.58 -6.68 10.67
N GLY A 18 10.71 -6.17 11.90
CA GLY A 18 10.88 -7.01 13.10
C GLY A 18 9.59 -7.64 13.62
N LYS A 19 8.42 -7.23 13.08
CA LYS A 19 7.08 -7.71 13.48
C LYS A 19 6.82 -7.63 14.99
N GLN A 20 7.45 -6.67 15.68
CA GLN A 20 7.33 -6.52 17.13
C GLN A 20 6.02 -5.82 17.49
N THR A 21 5.33 -6.32 18.53
CA THR A 21 4.12 -5.66 19.04
C THR A 21 4.47 -4.39 19.82
N TYR A 22 3.48 -3.51 20.03
CA TYR A 22 3.70 -2.30 20.84
C TYR A 22 4.20 -2.61 22.25
N GLN A 23 3.75 -3.71 22.85
CA GLN A 23 4.18 -4.14 24.18
C GLN A 23 5.65 -4.57 24.17
N GLN A 24 6.06 -5.39 23.20
CA GLN A 24 7.46 -5.80 23.04
C GLN A 24 8.39 -4.61 22.80
N LEU A 25 7.94 -3.62 22.02
CA LEU A 25 8.69 -2.38 21.80
C LEU A 25 8.76 -1.52 23.07
N ALA A 26 7.66 -1.42 23.83
CA ALA A 26 7.62 -0.68 25.09
C ALA A 26 8.62 -1.24 26.11
N GLU A 27 8.70 -2.57 26.20
CA GLU A 27 9.68 -3.29 27.03
C GLU A 27 11.11 -3.07 26.52
N LYS A 28 11.36 -3.24 25.22
CA LYS A 28 12.68 -3.06 24.58
C LYS A 28 13.25 -1.65 24.76
N TYR A 29 12.41 -0.64 24.64
CA TYR A 29 12.80 0.78 24.71
C TYR A 29 12.58 1.41 26.09
N HIS A 30 12.19 0.61 27.09
CA HIS A 30 11.92 1.04 28.47
C HIS A 30 11.01 2.28 28.55
N CYS A 31 9.90 2.25 27.82
CA CYS A 31 8.95 3.35 27.76
C CYS A 31 7.51 2.86 27.70
N SER A 32 6.54 3.77 27.78
CA SER A 32 5.12 3.40 27.68
C SER A 32 4.73 3.01 26.26
N VAL A 33 3.73 2.13 26.12
CA VAL A 33 3.08 1.82 24.83
C VAL A 33 2.62 3.08 24.10
N ARG A 34 2.08 4.06 24.84
CA ARG A 34 1.68 5.37 24.29
C ARG A 34 2.85 6.13 23.68
N THR A 35 4.04 6.02 24.26
CA THR A 35 5.26 6.61 23.69
C THR A 35 5.63 5.92 22.38
N ILE A 36 5.61 4.59 22.33
CA ILE A 36 5.88 3.84 21.09
C ILE A 36 4.94 4.26 19.96
N GLN A 37 3.62 4.31 20.22
CA GLN A 37 2.63 4.74 19.23
C GLN A 37 2.94 6.14 18.69
N ARG A 38 3.23 7.11 19.57
CA ARG A 38 3.62 8.47 19.14
C ARG A 38 4.88 8.51 18.29
N TYR A 39 5.81 7.59 18.47
CA TYR A 39 7.04 7.53 17.66
C TYR A 39 6.81 6.83 16.32
N ILE A 40 5.94 5.81 16.28
CA ILE A 40 5.48 5.19 15.04
C ILE A 40 4.73 6.21 14.18
N ASP A 41 3.84 7.01 14.78
CA ASP A 41 3.10 8.06 14.06
C ASP A 41 4.01 9.17 13.49
N LYS A 42 5.17 9.39 14.12
CA LYS A 42 6.20 10.34 13.66
C LYS A 42 7.11 9.75 12.59
N ALA A 43 7.12 8.44 12.39
CA ALA A 43 7.98 7.81 11.40
C ALA A 43 7.59 8.31 10.01
N PRO A 44 8.58 8.53 9.12
CA PRO A 44 8.30 8.98 7.77
C PRO A 44 7.44 7.95 7.04
N LYS A 45 6.34 8.42 6.45
CA LYS A 45 5.48 7.59 5.60
C LYS A 45 6.20 7.37 4.28
N THR A 46 6.31 6.12 3.84
CA THR A 46 6.90 5.77 2.54
C THR A 46 6.10 6.46 1.44
N ALA A 47 6.75 7.38 0.73
CA ALA A 47 6.17 7.99 -0.46
C ALA A 47 6.05 6.93 -1.56
N LEU A 48 4.95 6.99 -2.32
CA LEU A 48 4.82 6.19 -3.53
C LEU A 48 5.89 6.63 -4.52
N LYS A 49 6.57 5.65 -5.11
CA LYS A 49 7.55 5.92 -6.17
C LYS A 49 6.77 6.03 -7.48
N PRO A 50 6.84 7.17 -8.17
CA PRO A 50 6.20 7.27 -9.48
C PRO A 50 6.85 6.26 -10.43
N PRO A 51 6.07 5.66 -11.34
CA PRO A 51 6.64 4.81 -12.38
C PRO A 51 7.64 5.61 -13.23
N SER A 52 8.82 5.03 -13.44
CA SER A 52 9.84 5.60 -14.33
C SER A 52 9.52 5.37 -15.80
N ASN A 53 8.76 4.33 -16.11
CA ASN A 53 8.33 3.99 -17.46
C ASN A 53 6.89 4.46 -17.72
N ARG A 54 6.62 4.91 -18.94
CA ARG A 54 5.27 5.21 -19.41
C ARG A 54 4.43 3.95 -19.57
N TYR A 55 5.07 2.82 -19.88
CA TYR A 55 4.43 1.52 -20.04
C TYR A 55 4.39 0.76 -18.72
N LEU A 56 3.20 0.33 -18.31
CA LEU A 56 2.96 -0.31 -17.02
C LEU A 56 2.41 -1.72 -17.19
N ASN A 57 2.94 -2.64 -16.41
CA ASN A 57 2.36 -3.98 -16.21
C ASN A 57 1.79 -4.02 -14.80
N ILE A 58 0.47 -3.95 -14.67
CA ILE A 58 -0.18 -3.73 -13.38
C ILE A 58 -0.51 -5.07 -12.72
N ILE A 59 -0.01 -5.28 -11.52
CA ILE A 59 -0.52 -6.28 -10.57
C ILE A 59 -1.41 -5.54 -9.58
N MET A 60 -2.65 -5.98 -9.44
CA MET A 60 -3.60 -5.40 -8.48
C MET A 60 -4.16 -6.47 -7.54
N ASP A 61 -4.29 -6.10 -6.27
CA ASP A 61 -4.90 -6.94 -5.24
C ASP A 61 -5.65 -6.07 -4.21
N THR A 62 -6.70 -6.62 -3.62
CA THR A 62 -7.45 -5.95 -2.54
C THR A 62 -7.40 -6.78 -1.26
N THR A 63 -6.71 -6.26 -0.24
CA THR A 63 -6.67 -6.90 1.08
C THR A 63 -7.63 -6.22 2.05
N PHE A 64 -8.48 -7.00 2.72
CA PHE A 64 -9.37 -6.52 3.79
C PHE A 64 -8.80 -6.82 5.17
N PHE A 65 -8.65 -5.79 6.01
CA PHE A 65 -8.21 -5.95 7.41
C PHE A 65 -9.39 -6.02 8.39
N CYS A 66 -10.56 -5.51 7.99
CA CYS A 66 -11.82 -5.71 8.69
C CYS A 66 -13.01 -5.59 7.72
N ARG A 67 -14.23 -5.75 8.21
CA ARG A 67 -15.45 -5.84 7.37
C ARG A 67 -15.69 -4.64 6.45
N TYR A 68 -15.17 -3.45 6.79
CA TYR A 68 -15.38 -2.21 6.03
C TYR A 68 -14.08 -1.45 5.72
N PHE A 69 -12.94 -2.11 5.86
CA PHE A 69 -11.64 -1.52 5.59
C PHE A 69 -10.79 -2.46 4.74
N GLY A 70 -10.83 -2.20 3.43
CA GLY A 70 -9.98 -2.81 2.43
C GLY A 70 -9.00 -1.80 1.84
N VAL A 71 -7.87 -2.31 1.38
CA VAL A 71 -6.86 -1.55 0.67
C VAL A 71 -6.64 -2.23 -0.67
N LEU A 72 -7.03 -1.53 -1.75
CA LEU A 72 -6.69 -1.89 -3.12
C LEU A 72 -5.28 -1.36 -3.39
N VAL A 73 -4.36 -2.24 -3.79
CA VAL A 73 -2.97 -1.90 -4.09
C VAL A 73 -2.69 -2.19 -5.56
N LEU A 74 -2.05 -1.25 -6.25
CA LEU A 74 -1.57 -1.40 -7.63
C LEU A 74 -0.04 -1.32 -7.63
N MET A 75 0.58 -2.37 -8.13
CA MET A 75 2.02 -2.50 -8.28
C MET A 75 2.38 -2.62 -9.77
N ASP A 76 3.49 -1.99 -10.17
CA ASP A 76 4.08 -2.26 -11.48
C ASP A 76 5.01 -3.48 -11.37
N SER A 77 4.73 -4.54 -12.12
CA SER A 77 5.54 -5.76 -12.10
C SER A 77 6.94 -5.57 -12.69
N ASN A 78 7.12 -4.55 -13.54
CA ASN A 78 8.43 -4.29 -14.15
C ASN A 78 9.40 -3.67 -13.14
N SER A 79 8.93 -2.68 -12.38
CA SER A 79 9.74 -1.98 -11.36
C SER A 79 9.59 -2.54 -9.94
N ASN A 80 8.67 -3.47 -9.71
CA ASN A 80 8.29 -4.00 -8.40
C ASN A 80 7.92 -2.91 -7.37
N ASN A 81 7.44 -1.76 -7.85
CA ASN A 81 7.06 -0.64 -6.99
C ASN A 81 5.54 -0.52 -6.91
N VAL A 82 5.04 -0.18 -5.73
CA VAL A 82 3.65 0.21 -5.54
C VAL A 82 3.45 1.59 -6.17
N ILE A 83 2.58 1.65 -7.18
CA ILE A 83 2.27 2.87 -7.94
C ILE A 83 1.18 3.66 -7.24
N SER A 84 0.14 2.97 -6.76
CA SER A 84 -1.00 3.60 -6.11
C SER A 84 -1.69 2.63 -5.16
N HIS A 85 -2.41 3.19 -4.19
CA HIS A 85 -3.28 2.44 -3.31
C HIS A 85 -4.54 3.24 -3.02
N TYR A 86 -5.65 2.55 -2.77
CA TYR A 86 -6.95 3.15 -2.50
C TYR A 86 -7.62 2.44 -1.33
N PHE A 87 -8.22 3.22 -0.42
CA PHE A 87 -9.08 2.67 0.63
C PHE A 87 -10.45 2.36 0.06
N VAL A 88 -10.88 1.11 0.20
CA VAL A 88 -12.17 0.61 -0.29
C VAL A 88 -12.95 0.01 0.87
N ARG A 89 -14.27 0.21 0.89
CA ARG A 89 -15.14 -0.40 1.92
C ARG A 89 -15.64 -1.79 1.54
N THR A 90 -15.68 -2.07 0.25
CA THR A 90 -16.26 -3.29 -0.33
C THR A 90 -15.51 -3.59 -1.61
N GLU A 91 -15.49 -4.85 -2.02
CA GLU A 91 -14.88 -5.24 -3.29
C GLU A 91 -15.87 -5.03 -4.45
N LYS A 92 -15.60 -4.00 -5.27
CA LYS A 92 -16.41 -3.62 -6.43
C LYS A 92 -15.52 -3.28 -7.63
N ASP A 93 -15.96 -3.71 -8.80
CA ASP A 93 -15.27 -3.55 -10.09
C ASP A 93 -15.03 -2.07 -10.44
N ILE A 94 -15.92 -1.18 -10.01
CA ILE A 94 -15.80 0.28 -10.18
C ILE A 94 -14.49 0.82 -9.59
N TYR A 95 -14.00 0.28 -8.48
CA TYR A 95 -12.76 0.76 -7.85
C TYR A 95 -11.53 0.43 -8.70
N TYR A 96 -11.52 -0.74 -9.32
CA TYR A 96 -10.46 -1.14 -10.25
C TYR A 96 -10.46 -0.26 -11.50
N LYS A 97 -11.62 -0.02 -12.12
CA LYS A 97 -11.75 0.89 -13.26
C LYS A 97 -11.28 2.31 -12.93
N LEU A 98 -11.72 2.85 -11.80
CA LEU A 98 -11.32 4.19 -11.37
C LEU A 98 -9.81 4.27 -11.13
N ALA A 99 -9.21 3.24 -10.53
CA ALA A 99 -7.77 3.17 -10.30
C ALA A 99 -6.98 3.18 -11.62
N LEU A 100 -7.42 2.40 -12.61
CA LEU A 100 -6.77 2.33 -13.93
C LEU A 100 -6.97 3.60 -14.74
N ASN A 101 -8.18 4.18 -14.74
CA ASN A 101 -8.46 5.44 -15.44
C ASN A 101 -7.60 6.58 -14.92
N ARG A 102 -7.36 6.65 -13.60
CA ARG A 102 -6.42 7.61 -13.03
C ARG A 102 -4.97 7.43 -13.50
N LEU A 103 -4.56 6.22 -13.87
CA LEU A 103 -3.25 5.99 -14.48
C LEU A 103 -3.24 6.44 -15.95
N ARG A 104 -4.32 6.15 -16.69
CA ARG A 104 -4.48 6.59 -18.08
C ARG A 104 -4.53 8.12 -18.20
N GLU A 105 -5.27 8.80 -17.33
CA GLU A 105 -5.34 10.27 -17.25
C GLU A 105 -3.98 10.92 -16.98
N LYS A 106 -3.08 10.21 -16.27
CA LYS A 106 -1.69 10.65 -16.06
C LYS A 106 -0.77 10.38 -17.26
N GLY A 107 -1.30 9.79 -18.34
CA GLY A 107 -0.58 9.51 -19.58
C GLY A 107 0.15 8.16 -19.61
N TYR A 108 -0.07 7.29 -18.62
CA TYR A 108 0.51 5.94 -18.62
C TYR A 108 -0.23 5.01 -19.57
N ILE A 109 0.50 4.09 -20.20
CA ILE A 109 0.00 3.07 -21.10
C ILE A 109 0.03 1.73 -20.35
N ILE A 110 -1.13 1.19 -20.05
CA ILE A 110 -1.26 -0.11 -19.36
C ILE A 110 -1.16 -1.21 -20.41
N GLN A 111 -0.10 -2.03 -20.33
CA GLN A 111 0.15 -3.12 -21.29
C GLN A 111 -0.51 -4.42 -20.85
N SER A 112 -0.56 -4.67 -19.54
CA SER A 112 -1.16 -5.86 -18.97
C SER A 112 -1.72 -5.57 -17.58
N ILE A 113 -2.72 -6.35 -17.20
CA ILE A 113 -3.34 -6.34 -15.89
C ILE A 113 -3.39 -7.77 -15.37
N THR A 114 -2.84 -7.98 -14.18
CA THR A 114 -2.90 -9.23 -13.44
C THR A 114 -3.63 -8.98 -12.12
N CYS A 115 -4.71 -9.72 -11.88
CA CYS A 115 -5.51 -9.61 -10.67
C CYS A 115 -5.96 -11.00 -10.20
N ASP A 116 -5.99 -11.22 -8.90
CA ASP A 116 -6.54 -12.45 -8.32
C ASP A 116 -8.05 -12.27 -8.08
N GLY A 117 -8.87 -12.73 -9.03
CA GLY A 117 -10.27 -13.10 -8.79
C GLY A 117 -11.38 -12.03 -8.89
N ARG A 118 -12.09 -12.00 -10.03
CA ARG A 118 -13.57 -12.11 -10.12
C ARG A 118 -13.98 -12.44 -11.56
N ARG A 119 -14.81 -13.47 -11.80
CA ARG A 119 -15.41 -13.72 -13.14
C ARG A 119 -16.26 -12.50 -13.52
N GLY A 120 -15.82 -11.71 -14.49
CA GLY A 120 -16.52 -10.52 -14.98
C GLY A 120 -15.67 -9.26 -15.03
N LEU A 121 -14.59 -9.18 -14.25
CA LEU A 121 -13.71 -7.99 -14.22
C LEU A 121 -13.12 -7.67 -15.60
N MET A 122 -12.75 -8.71 -16.36
CA MET A 122 -12.14 -8.59 -17.69
C MET A 122 -13.12 -8.08 -18.76
N LYS A 123 -14.39 -8.54 -18.75
CA LYS A 123 -15.39 -8.13 -19.77
C LYS A 123 -15.65 -6.63 -19.77
N ASP A 124 -15.47 -6.04 -18.60
CA ASP A 124 -15.76 -4.65 -18.30
C ASP A 124 -14.56 -3.72 -18.50
N LEU A 125 -13.36 -4.29 -18.71
CA LEU A 125 -12.09 -3.60 -18.96
C LEU A 125 -11.67 -3.63 -20.43
N GLU A 126 -12.10 -4.65 -21.19
CA GLU A 126 -11.88 -4.78 -22.64
C GLU A 126 -12.68 -3.74 -23.45
N ALA A 127 -13.78 -3.21 -22.92
CA ALA A 127 -14.64 -2.24 -23.61
C ALA A 127 -14.04 -0.81 -23.72
N ASP A 128 -12.89 -0.54 -23.09
CA ASP A 128 -12.19 0.75 -23.16
C ASP A 128 -10.88 0.65 -23.99
N VAL A 129 -10.72 -0.41 -24.79
CA VAL A 129 -9.57 -0.63 -25.69
C VAL A 129 -10.06 -0.60 -27.14
N ASP A 130 -10.63 0.54 -27.56
CA ASP A 130 -10.85 0.90 -28.96
C ASP A 130 -10.14 2.24 -29.26
#